data_AF-A0A3N0DNZ6-F1
#
_entry.id   AF-A0A3N0DNZ6-F1
#
_cell.length_a   1.000
_cell.length_b   1.000
_cell.length_c   1.000
_cell.angle_alpha   90.00
_cell.angle_beta   90.00
_cell.angle_gamma   90.00
#
_symmetry.space_group_name_H-M   'P 1'
#
loop_
_entity.id
_entity.type
_entity.pdbx_description
1 polymer ?
#
loop_
_entity_poly.entity_id
_entity_poly.type
_entity_poly.pdbx_seq_one_letter_code
_entity_poly.pdbx_strand_id
1 'polypeptide(L)'
;MRRSEGFFFCKFQTGFKIAVFLRILSAIVLFAGMLACNNRGQREKPSTDKLVEDEIRNINWNEVDQYPLFGTCDETAAKVQQKACFEETFVRYLYAGIEDQQVVMHGSVDDTIYVRFLISGTGKISVAEIEQKEKWEKHVPALDSIVETSLQKMPPLHPALKRNIPVATKYRLPVVLQSAAVSSPGQMH
;
A
#
# COMPACT_ATOMS: atom_id res chain seq x y z
N MET A 1 24.31 84.96 34.72
CA MET A 1 23.10 85.44 35.44
C MET A 1 22.27 84.21 35.79
N ARG A 2 22.35 83.71 37.04
CA ARG A 2 21.37 83.88 38.15
C ARG A 2 20.00 83.24 37.84
N ARG A 3 19.68 82.10 38.49
CA ARG A 3 18.81 81.94 39.71
C ARG A 3 17.39 81.51 39.24
N SER A 4 16.56 80.69 39.89
CA SER A 4 16.53 80.18 41.26
C SER A 4 15.36 79.16 41.44
N GLU A 5 15.56 78.15 42.29
CA GLU A 5 14.65 77.68 43.37
C GLU A 5 13.37 76.85 43.11
N GLY A 6 13.08 75.96 44.07
CA GLY A 6 11.73 75.47 44.37
C GLY A 6 11.45 74.01 43.94
N PHE A 7 11.90 72.97 44.65
CA PHE A 7 11.39 72.51 45.95
C PHE A 7 9.92 72.07 45.84
N PHE A 8 9.62 70.78 45.64
CA PHE A 8 9.44 69.74 46.69
C PHE A 8 7.94 69.37 46.73
N PHE A 9 7.59 68.12 47.07
CA PHE A 9 6.21 67.61 47.19
C PHE A 9 5.43 67.23 45.90
N CYS A 10 5.93 66.30 45.08
CA CYS A 10 5.05 65.27 44.46
C CYS A 10 5.79 64.06 43.87
N LYS A 11 6.97 63.69 44.38
CA LYS A 11 7.78 62.60 43.78
C LYS A 11 7.64 61.22 44.45
N PHE A 12 6.86 61.09 45.53
CA PHE A 12 6.90 59.86 46.35
C PHE A 12 5.74 58.87 46.11
N GLN A 13 4.66 59.28 45.45
CA GLN A 13 3.48 58.41 45.26
C GLN A 13 3.41 57.75 43.87
N THR A 14 4.25 58.20 42.93
CA THR A 14 4.31 57.72 41.54
C THR A 14 5.17 56.46 41.37
N GLY A 15 6.23 56.28 42.17
CA GLY A 15 7.13 55.13 42.05
C GLY A 15 6.51 53.78 42.42
N PHE A 16 5.70 53.73 43.49
CA PHE A 16 5.07 52.49 43.94
C PHE A 16 3.99 52.01 42.97
N LYS A 17 3.19 52.93 42.42
CA LYS A 17 2.19 52.60 41.40
C LYS A 17 2.83 52.13 40.10
N ILE A 18 3.93 52.75 39.66
CA ILE A 18 4.66 52.35 38.45
C ILE A 18 5.31 50.96 38.63
N ALA A 19 5.96 50.69 39.77
CA ALA A 19 6.58 49.40 40.03
C ALA A 19 5.55 48.25 40.15
N VAL A 20 4.40 48.52 40.76
CA VAL A 20 3.28 47.55 40.82
C VAL A 20 2.64 47.36 39.45
N PHE A 21 2.47 48.44 38.67
CA PHE A 21 1.93 48.37 37.30
C PHE A 21 2.86 47.62 36.34
N LEU A 22 4.18 47.79 36.43
CA LEU A 22 5.18 47.03 35.67
C LEU A 22 5.18 45.54 36.03
N ARG A 23 5.02 45.19 37.32
CA ARG A 23 4.90 43.79 37.75
C ARG A 23 3.60 43.15 37.25
N ILE A 24 2.49 43.87 37.33
CA ILE A 24 1.19 43.41 36.81
C ILE A 24 1.23 43.26 35.28
N LEU A 25 1.83 44.22 34.56
CA LEU A 25 2.06 44.10 33.11
C LEU A 25 2.93 42.90 32.76
N SER A 26 4.00 42.64 33.50
CA SER A 26 4.85 41.46 33.28
C SER A 26 4.09 40.15 33.50
N ALA A 27 3.21 40.10 34.51
CA ALA A 27 2.39 38.93 34.81
C ALA A 27 1.30 38.70 33.76
N ILE A 28 0.68 39.78 33.23
CA ILE A 28 -0.32 39.71 32.16
C ILE A 28 0.32 39.26 30.84
N VAL A 29 1.53 39.73 30.51
CA VAL A 29 2.27 39.29 29.32
C VAL A 29 2.69 37.82 29.43
N LEU A 30 3.12 37.36 30.61
CA LEU A 30 3.42 35.95 30.87
C LEU A 30 2.17 35.06 30.80
N PHE A 31 1.02 35.52 31.30
CA PHE A 31 -0.25 34.80 31.24
C PHE A 31 -0.82 34.74 29.82
N ALA A 32 -0.69 35.82 29.03
CA ALA A 32 -1.10 35.86 27.62
C ALA A 32 -0.24 34.94 26.73
N GLY A 33 1.02 34.70 27.09
CA GLY A 33 1.91 33.77 26.38
C GLY A 33 1.45 32.30 26.44
N MET A 34 0.72 31.89 27.48
CA MET A 34 0.22 30.52 27.61
C MET A 34 -1.07 30.24 26.80
N LEU A 35 -1.75 31.29 26.31
CA LEU A 35 -2.97 31.15 25.48
C LEU A 35 -2.67 31.08 23.98
N ALA A 36 -1.43 31.30 23.55
CA ALA A 36 -1.05 31.38 22.13
C ALA A 36 -0.58 30.04 21.50
N CYS A 37 -0.79 28.90 22.15
CA CYS A 37 -0.43 27.58 21.60
C CYS A 37 -1.49 26.51 21.88
N ASN A 38 -2.66 26.63 21.24
CA ASN A 38 -3.47 25.45 20.94
C ASN A 38 -4.12 25.54 19.56
N ASN A 39 -3.29 25.53 18.52
CA ASN A 39 -3.74 25.16 17.18
C ASN A 39 -2.61 24.46 16.43
N ARG A 40 -2.20 23.28 16.93
CA ARG A 40 -1.54 22.29 16.09
C ARG A 40 -2.65 21.63 15.27
N GLY A 41 -3.03 22.30 14.18
CA GLY A 41 -3.83 21.65 13.15
C GLY A 41 -3.10 20.38 12.75
N GLN A 42 -3.71 19.23 13.02
CA GLN A 42 -3.35 18.00 12.36
C GLN A 42 -3.43 18.31 10.87
N ARG A 43 -2.28 18.45 10.22
CA ARG A 43 -2.21 18.30 8.77
C ARG A 43 -2.55 16.83 8.54
N GLU A 44 -3.84 16.54 8.37
CA GLU A 44 -4.24 15.39 7.59
C GLU A 44 -3.45 15.51 6.28
N LYS A 45 -2.54 14.57 6.04
CA LYS A 45 -1.82 14.50 4.76
C LYS A 45 -2.92 14.45 3.70
N PRO A 46 -3.05 15.44 2.81
CA PRO A 46 -4.01 15.31 1.73
C PRO A 46 -3.63 14.06 0.96
N SER A 47 -4.62 13.19 0.82
CA SER A 47 -4.61 11.92 0.11
C SER A 47 -3.79 11.99 -1.17
N THR A 48 -2.54 11.56 -1.09
CA THR A 48 -1.68 11.28 -2.25
C THR A 48 -2.13 9.99 -2.94
N ASP A 49 -2.88 9.13 -2.26
CA ASP A 49 -3.50 7.94 -2.87
C ASP A 49 -4.54 8.35 -3.92
N LYS A 50 -5.44 9.30 -3.59
CA LYS A 50 -6.55 9.65 -4.49
C LYS A 50 -6.16 10.33 -5.82
N LEU A 51 -4.97 10.93 -5.92
CA LEU A 51 -4.46 11.44 -7.20
C LEU A 51 -3.66 10.39 -7.99
N VAL A 52 -3.17 9.34 -7.32
CA VAL A 52 -2.41 8.26 -7.94
C VAL A 52 -3.34 7.18 -8.50
N GLU A 53 -4.50 6.95 -7.88
CA GLU A 53 -5.46 5.94 -8.35
C GLU A 53 -6.08 6.25 -9.73
N ASP A 54 -6.21 7.51 -10.11
CA ASP A 54 -6.86 7.91 -11.36
C ASP A 54 -5.89 7.92 -12.56
N GLU A 55 -4.60 8.15 -12.33
CA GLU A 55 -3.56 7.94 -13.37
C GLU A 55 -3.28 6.45 -13.62
N ILE A 56 -3.58 5.57 -12.64
CA ILE A 56 -3.36 4.12 -12.77
C ILE A 56 -4.35 3.44 -13.74
N ARG A 57 -5.46 4.09 -14.10
CA ARG A 57 -6.51 3.42 -14.90
C ARG A 57 -6.21 3.38 -16.41
N ASN A 58 -5.41 4.32 -16.92
CA ASN A 58 -5.22 4.52 -18.36
C ASN A 58 -3.79 4.31 -18.88
N ILE A 59 -2.84 3.88 -18.04
CA ILE A 59 -1.54 3.44 -18.55
C ILE A 59 -1.74 2.08 -19.21
N ASN A 60 -1.37 1.92 -20.48
CA ASN A 60 -1.28 0.61 -21.13
C ASN A 60 -0.19 -0.21 -20.40
N TRP A 61 -0.59 -0.91 -19.34
CA TRP A 61 0.27 -1.69 -18.45
C TRP A 61 0.94 -2.89 -19.14
N ASN A 62 0.55 -3.18 -20.39
CA ASN A 62 1.14 -4.25 -21.19
C ASN A 62 2.43 -3.81 -21.91
N GLU A 63 2.67 -2.50 -22.06
CA GLU A 63 3.87 -1.95 -22.69
C GLU A 63 4.89 -1.49 -21.64
N VAL A 64 5.60 -2.48 -21.09
CA VAL A 64 6.78 -2.30 -20.23
C VAL A 64 8.05 -2.52 -21.03
N ASP A 65 9.15 -1.88 -20.66
CA ASP A 65 10.44 -2.07 -21.32
C ASP A 65 11.11 -3.35 -20.84
N GLN A 66 11.01 -3.64 -19.54
CA GLN A 66 11.43 -4.89 -18.91
C GLN A 66 10.27 -5.49 -18.12
N TYR A 67 10.07 -6.81 -18.27
CA TYR A 67 9.06 -7.54 -17.52
C TYR A 67 9.50 -7.71 -16.06
N PRO A 68 8.56 -7.97 -15.13
CA PRO A 68 8.91 -8.45 -13.80
C PRO A 68 9.71 -9.75 -13.92
N LEU A 69 10.74 -9.91 -13.11
CA LEU A 69 11.62 -11.07 -13.17
C LEU A 69 11.83 -11.67 -11.80
N PHE A 70 11.75 -13.00 -11.73
CA PHE A 70 12.21 -13.74 -10.56
C PHE A 70 13.73 -13.86 -10.62
N GLY A 71 14.39 -14.00 -9.46
CA GLY A 71 15.85 -14.16 -9.41
C GLY A 71 16.40 -15.39 -10.14
N THR A 72 15.53 -16.32 -10.56
CA THR A 72 15.88 -17.48 -11.39
C THR A 72 15.88 -17.19 -12.90
N CYS A 73 15.39 -16.02 -13.32
CA CYS A 73 15.36 -15.62 -14.73
C CYS A 73 16.60 -14.78 -15.09
N ASP A 74 17.07 -14.92 -16.33
CA ASP A 74 18.19 -14.14 -16.85
C ASP A 74 17.74 -12.73 -17.27
N GLU A 75 18.22 -11.72 -16.53
CA GLU A 75 17.92 -10.30 -16.78
C GLU A 75 18.59 -9.77 -18.06
N THR A 76 19.60 -10.46 -18.59
CA THR A 76 20.30 -10.07 -19.83
C THR A 76 19.69 -10.69 -21.09
N ALA A 77 18.76 -11.63 -20.92
CA ALA A 77 18.07 -12.30 -22.02
C ALA A 77 17.19 -11.36 -22.83
N ALA A 78 16.80 -11.79 -24.04
CA ALA A 78 15.87 -11.03 -24.86
C ALA A 78 14.51 -10.87 -24.16
N LYS A 79 13.84 -9.73 -24.37
CA LYS A 79 12.54 -9.40 -23.75
C LYS A 79 11.48 -10.50 -23.89
N VAL A 80 11.45 -11.22 -25.02
CA VAL A 80 10.53 -12.34 -25.24
C VAL A 80 10.84 -13.52 -24.31
N GLN A 81 12.13 -13.82 -24.09
CA GLN A 81 12.57 -14.88 -23.19
C GLN A 81 12.35 -14.50 -21.72
N GLN A 82 12.59 -13.23 -21.38
CA GLN A 82 12.26 -12.68 -20.05
C GLN A 82 10.78 -12.84 -19.73
N LYS A 83 9.90 -12.48 -20.68
CA LYS A 83 8.46 -12.66 -20.55
C LYS A 83 8.09 -14.12 -20.33
N ALA A 84 8.61 -15.01 -21.18
CA ALA A 84 8.33 -16.44 -21.07
C ALA A 84 8.79 -17.01 -19.71
N CYS A 85 10.02 -16.68 -19.29
CA CYS A 85 10.54 -17.12 -18.00
C CYS A 85 9.67 -16.63 -16.84
N PHE A 86 9.23 -15.38 -16.87
CA PHE A 86 8.32 -14.84 -15.87
C PHE A 86 6.98 -15.60 -15.85
N GLU A 87 6.32 -15.76 -16.99
CA GLU A 87 5.02 -16.43 -17.09
C GLU A 87 5.10 -17.88 -16.62
N GLU A 88 6.09 -18.64 -17.08
CA GLU A 88 6.30 -20.05 -16.68
C GLU A 88 6.62 -20.17 -15.19
N THR A 89 7.51 -19.33 -14.68
CA THR A 89 7.91 -19.36 -13.27
C THR A 89 6.76 -18.96 -12.36
N PHE A 90 6.00 -17.93 -12.73
CA PHE A 90 4.82 -17.47 -11.99
C PHE A 90 3.78 -18.58 -11.90
N VAL A 91 3.44 -19.17 -13.05
CA VAL A 91 2.48 -20.27 -13.14
C VAL A 91 2.92 -21.45 -12.28
N ARG A 92 4.20 -21.84 -12.36
CA ARG A 92 4.75 -22.93 -11.55
C ARG A 92 4.60 -22.68 -10.05
N TYR A 93 4.97 -21.49 -9.57
CA TYR A 93 4.84 -21.17 -8.14
C TYR A 93 3.39 -21.07 -7.70
N LEU A 94 2.51 -20.53 -8.55
CA LEU A 94 1.09 -20.44 -8.26
C LEU A 94 0.47 -21.83 -8.07
N TYR A 95 0.69 -22.74 -9.03
CA TYR A 95 0.15 -24.10 -8.92
C TYR A 95 0.77 -24.89 -7.77
N ALA A 96 2.08 -24.77 -7.53
CA ALA A 96 2.71 -25.40 -6.37
C ALA A 96 2.13 -24.89 -5.05
N GLY A 97 1.79 -23.58 -4.96
CA GLY A 97 1.13 -23.01 -3.80
C GLY A 97 -0.29 -23.53 -3.61
N ILE A 98 -1.04 -23.69 -4.71
CA ILE A 98 -2.42 -24.21 -4.70
C ILE A 98 -2.43 -25.70 -4.33
N GLU A 99 -1.52 -26.51 -4.87
CA GLU A 99 -1.37 -27.94 -4.56
C GLU A 99 -0.99 -28.18 -3.08
N ASP A 100 -0.21 -27.28 -2.49
CA ASP A 100 0.11 -27.32 -1.06
C ASP A 100 -1.09 -26.93 -0.18
N GLN A 101 -2.16 -26.37 -0.76
CA GLN A 101 -3.44 -26.23 -0.08
C GLN A 101 -4.28 -27.49 -0.30
N GLN A 102 -4.94 -27.98 0.74
CA GLN A 102 -5.90 -29.08 0.63
C GLN A 102 -7.21 -28.55 0.01
N VAL A 103 -7.17 -28.23 -1.28
CA VAL A 103 -8.30 -27.67 -2.01
C VAL A 103 -9.40 -28.72 -2.12
N VAL A 104 -10.54 -28.45 -1.50
CA VAL A 104 -11.74 -29.28 -1.63
C VAL A 104 -12.58 -28.70 -2.75
N MET A 105 -12.78 -29.48 -3.82
CA MET A 105 -13.65 -29.09 -4.93
C MET A 105 -14.95 -29.90 -4.92
N HIS A 106 -16.07 -29.20 -5.08
CA HIS A 106 -17.40 -29.77 -5.17
C HIS A 106 -17.85 -29.90 -6.62
N GLY A 107 -18.15 -31.15 -7.01
CA GLY A 107 -18.60 -31.51 -8.35
C GLY A 107 -17.46 -31.77 -9.33
N SER A 108 -17.83 -32.26 -10.52
CA SER A 108 -16.92 -32.45 -11.64
C SER A 108 -16.96 -31.22 -12.51
N VAL A 109 -15.97 -30.34 -12.38
CA VAL A 109 -15.83 -29.16 -13.23
C VAL A 109 -14.39 -29.14 -13.75
N ASP A 110 -14.26 -29.27 -15.06
CA ASP A 110 -13.02 -29.01 -15.80
C ASP A 110 -13.23 -27.71 -16.57
N ASP A 111 -12.77 -26.60 -16.02
CA ASP A 111 -12.88 -25.29 -16.65
C ASP A 111 -11.68 -24.42 -16.24
N THR A 112 -11.57 -23.27 -16.88
CA THR A 112 -10.53 -22.28 -16.61
C THR A 112 -11.14 -21.03 -15.99
N ILE A 113 -10.68 -20.68 -14.79
CA ILE A 113 -10.97 -19.39 -14.17
C ILE A 113 -9.89 -18.40 -14.60
N TYR A 114 -10.24 -17.13 -14.74
CA TYR A 114 -9.25 -16.10 -14.97
C TYR A 114 -9.09 -15.23 -13.73
N VAL A 115 -7.83 -15.06 -13.31
CA VAL A 115 -7.48 -14.22 -12.16
C VAL A 115 -6.67 -13.04 -12.64
N ARG A 116 -7.06 -11.84 -12.21
CA ARG A 116 -6.28 -10.61 -12.39
C ARG A 116 -5.36 -10.43 -11.19
N PHE A 117 -4.07 -10.32 -11.46
CA PHE A 117 -3.02 -10.04 -10.49
C PHE A 117 -2.51 -8.62 -10.68
N LEU A 118 -2.14 -7.96 -9.58
CA LEU A 118 -1.43 -6.69 -9.56
C LEU A 118 -0.03 -6.94 -9.00
N ILE A 119 0.97 -6.43 -9.69
CA ILE A 119 2.36 -6.42 -9.23
C ILE A 119 2.73 -4.96 -9.01
N SER A 120 3.07 -4.60 -7.78
CA SER A 120 3.44 -3.22 -7.44
C SER A 120 4.80 -2.83 -8.02
N GLY A 121 5.10 -1.54 -8.05
CA GLY A 121 6.45 -1.04 -8.35
C GLY A 121 7.52 -1.44 -7.32
N THR A 122 7.15 -2.12 -6.23
CA THR A 122 8.06 -2.72 -5.25
C THR A 122 8.19 -4.24 -5.43
N GLY A 123 7.53 -4.84 -6.43
CA GLY A 123 7.56 -6.28 -6.67
C GLY A 123 6.59 -7.11 -5.81
N LYS A 124 5.67 -6.46 -5.07
CA LYS A 124 4.65 -7.16 -4.28
C LYS A 124 3.52 -7.61 -5.19
N ILE A 125 3.16 -8.89 -5.12
CA ILE A 125 2.08 -9.50 -5.89
C ILE A 125 0.80 -9.53 -5.03
N SER A 126 -0.33 -9.17 -5.61
CA SER A 126 -1.65 -9.25 -4.97
C SER A 126 -2.75 -9.64 -5.97
N VAL A 127 -3.83 -10.23 -5.48
CA VAL A 127 -5.03 -10.47 -6.29
C VAL A 127 -5.76 -9.15 -6.49
N ALA A 128 -6.03 -8.80 -7.75
CA ALA A 128 -6.86 -7.64 -8.09
C ALA A 128 -8.33 -8.04 -8.25
N GLU A 129 -8.58 -9.18 -8.91
CA GLU A 129 -9.94 -9.68 -9.14
C GLU A 129 -9.93 -11.15 -9.56
N ILE A 130 -10.94 -11.90 -9.14
CA ILE A 130 -11.22 -13.26 -9.64
C ILE A 130 -12.48 -13.18 -10.49
N GLU A 131 -12.38 -13.53 -11.77
CA GLU A 131 -13.54 -13.48 -12.67
C GLU A 131 -14.58 -14.54 -12.29
N GLN A 132 -15.86 -14.15 -12.28
CA GLN A 132 -16.97 -15.04 -11.92
C GLN A 132 -16.80 -15.70 -10.54
N LYS A 133 -16.26 -14.95 -9.55
CA LYS A 133 -15.98 -15.43 -8.19
C LYS A 133 -17.17 -16.20 -7.60
N GLU A 134 -18.39 -15.67 -7.69
CA GLU A 134 -19.60 -16.27 -7.11
C GLU A 134 -19.99 -17.62 -7.76
N LYS A 135 -19.63 -17.82 -9.03
CA LYS A 135 -19.80 -19.10 -9.72
C LYS A 135 -18.79 -20.11 -9.17
N TRP A 136 -17.53 -19.68 -9.04
CA TRP A 136 -16.41 -20.53 -8.64
C TRP A 136 -16.41 -20.88 -7.16
N GLU A 137 -16.85 -20.00 -6.27
CA GLU A 137 -16.95 -20.25 -4.83
C GLU A 137 -17.90 -21.39 -4.47
N LYS A 138 -18.88 -21.68 -5.33
CA LYS A 138 -19.78 -22.85 -5.15
C LYS A 138 -19.06 -24.17 -5.37
N HIS A 139 -18.01 -24.15 -6.19
CA HIS A 139 -17.20 -25.32 -6.51
C HIS A 139 -15.96 -25.40 -5.63
N VAL A 140 -15.27 -24.29 -5.41
CA VAL A 140 -14.08 -24.19 -4.58
C VAL A 140 -14.32 -23.13 -3.50
N PRO A 141 -14.79 -23.53 -2.31
CA PRO A 141 -14.94 -22.62 -1.18
C PRO A 141 -13.60 -21.97 -0.82
N ALA A 142 -13.62 -20.69 -0.43
CA ALA A 142 -12.42 -19.94 -0.04
C ALA A 142 -11.32 -19.88 -1.12
N LEU A 143 -11.71 -19.91 -2.39
CA LEU A 143 -10.80 -19.81 -3.53
C LEU A 143 -9.89 -18.57 -3.48
N ASP A 144 -10.44 -17.44 -3.02
CA ASP A 144 -9.66 -16.21 -2.82
C ASP A 144 -8.52 -16.40 -1.83
N SER A 145 -8.81 -17.02 -0.69
CA SER A 145 -7.86 -17.30 0.39
C SER A 145 -6.78 -18.29 -0.06
N ILE A 146 -7.16 -19.31 -0.84
CA ILE A 146 -6.23 -20.29 -1.42
C ILE A 146 -5.24 -19.59 -2.36
N VAL A 147 -5.74 -18.77 -3.29
CA VAL A 147 -4.89 -18.03 -4.25
C VAL A 147 -4.00 -17.04 -3.50
N GLU A 148 -4.52 -16.27 -2.57
CA GLU A 148 -3.73 -15.32 -1.77
C GLU A 148 -2.62 -16.00 -0.97
N THR A 149 -2.91 -17.12 -0.31
CA THR A 149 -1.92 -17.89 0.45
C THR A 149 -0.85 -18.47 -0.47
N SER A 150 -1.22 -18.86 -1.69
CA SER A 150 -0.28 -19.34 -2.71
C SER A 150 0.68 -18.23 -3.15
N LEU A 151 0.19 -17.00 -3.30
CA LEU A 151 1.03 -15.83 -3.63
C LEU A 151 2.02 -15.48 -2.51
N GLN A 152 1.66 -15.67 -1.24
CA GLN A 152 2.54 -15.36 -0.10
C GLN A 152 3.79 -16.26 -0.05
N LYS A 153 3.73 -17.45 -0.64
CA LYS A 153 4.85 -18.40 -0.71
C LYS A 153 5.78 -18.16 -1.90
N MET A 154 5.44 -17.22 -2.78
CA MET A 154 6.27 -16.90 -3.93
C MET A 154 7.58 -16.25 -3.50
N PRO A 155 8.69 -16.55 -4.21
CA PRO A 155 9.94 -15.84 -3.98
C PRO A 155 9.79 -14.34 -4.33
N PRO A 156 10.70 -13.49 -3.82
CA PRO A 156 10.71 -12.09 -4.18
C PRO A 156 10.82 -11.91 -5.71
N LEU A 157 10.08 -10.92 -6.21
CA LEU A 157 9.98 -10.60 -7.63
C LEU A 157 10.49 -9.18 -7.87
N HIS A 158 11.34 -8.99 -8.88
CA HIS A 158 11.73 -7.66 -9.32
C HIS A 158 10.59 -7.02 -10.13
N PRO A 159 10.27 -5.73 -9.89
CA PRO A 159 9.16 -5.05 -10.55
C PRO A 159 9.42 -4.86 -12.04
N ALA A 160 8.36 -4.69 -12.83
CA ALA A 160 8.49 -4.27 -14.21
C ALA A 160 9.09 -2.86 -14.29
N LEU A 161 9.89 -2.62 -15.33
CA LEU A 161 10.48 -1.30 -15.59
C LEU A 161 9.90 -0.69 -16.86
N LYS A 162 9.57 0.60 -16.78
CA LYS A 162 9.27 1.46 -17.92
C LYS A 162 10.20 2.66 -17.85
N ARG A 163 11.06 2.82 -18.85
CA ARG A 163 12.13 3.84 -18.90
C ARG A 163 13.02 3.83 -17.66
N ASN A 164 13.39 2.63 -17.19
CA ASN A 164 14.16 2.39 -15.96
C ASN A 164 13.46 2.84 -14.66
N ILE A 165 12.15 3.10 -14.71
CA ILE A 165 11.34 3.42 -13.53
C ILE A 165 10.50 2.19 -13.19
N PRO A 166 10.53 1.71 -11.93
CA PRO A 166 9.64 0.65 -11.47
C PRO A 166 8.17 1.09 -11.58
N VAL A 167 7.38 0.29 -12.27
CA VAL A 167 5.95 0.55 -12.46
C VAL A 167 5.12 -0.61 -11.98
N ALA A 168 3.91 -0.32 -11.50
CA ALA A 168 2.94 -1.36 -11.25
C ALA A 168 2.53 -2.01 -12.58
N THR A 169 2.10 -3.28 -12.56
CA THR A 169 1.62 -3.98 -13.75
C THR A 169 0.46 -4.89 -13.39
N LYS A 170 -0.45 -5.10 -14.35
CA LYS A 170 -1.62 -5.96 -14.19
C LYS A 170 -1.51 -7.14 -15.14
N TYR A 171 -1.71 -8.33 -14.62
CA TYR A 171 -1.68 -9.58 -15.40
C TYR A 171 -3.01 -10.29 -15.27
N ARG A 172 -3.50 -10.87 -16.37
CA ARG A 172 -4.66 -11.76 -16.38
C ARG A 172 -4.18 -13.15 -16.75
N LEU A 173 -4.23 -14.08 -15.80
CA LEU A 173 -3.75 -15.44 -16.02
C LEU A 173 -4.89 -16.45 -15.91
N PRO A 174 -4.89 -17.50 -16.76
CA PRO A 174 -5.78 -18.64 -16.60
C PRO A 174 -5.30 -19.54 -15.46
N VAL A 175 -6.21 -19.89 -14.55
CA VAL A 175 -6.04 -20.95 -13.56
C VAL A 175 -6.99 -22.08 -13.95
N VAL A 176 -6.43 -23.22 -14.33
CA VAL A 176 -7.18 -24.40 -14.72
C VAL A 176 -7.48 -25.19 -13.45
N LEU A 177 -8.76 -25.41 -13.19
CA LEU A 177 -9.21 -26.26 -12.10
C LEU A 177 -9.60 -27.60 -12.71
N GLN A 178 -8.94 -28.66 -12.24
CA GLN A 178 -9.27 -30.02 -12.64
C GLN A 178 -9.70 -30.80 -11.41
N SER A 179 -10.81 -31.51 -11.50
CA SER A 179 -11.10 -32.53 -10.50
C SER A 179 -10.13 -33.66 -10.73
N ALA A 180 -9.15 -33.82 -9.85
CA ALA A 180 -8.55 -35.13 -9.67
C ALA A 180 -9.70 -36.06 -9.30
N ALA A 181 -10.06 -36.98 -10.20
CA ALA A 181 -10.94 -38.08 -9.85
C ALA A 181 -10.33 -38.71 -8.59
N VAL A 182 -11.03 -38.56 -7.47
CA VAL A 182 -10.70 -39.27 -6.24
C VAL A 182 -10.73 -40.74 -6.64
N SER A 183 -9.56 -41.33 -6.87
CA SER A 183 -9.40 -42.78 -6.83
C SER A 183 -9.61 -43.15 -5.36
N SER A 184 -10.87 -43.24 -4.96
CA SER A 184 -11.26 -43.76 -3.67
C SER A 184 -10.84 -45.23 -3.67
N PRO A 185 -9.84 -45.66 -2.88
CA PRO A 185 -9.61 -47.08 -2.69
C PRO A 185 -10.75 -47.57 -1.81
N GLY A 186 -11.75 -48.17 -2.45
CA GLY A 186 -12.69 -49.13 -1.85
C GLY A 186 -13.43 -48.68 -0.60
N GLN A 187 -14.66 -48.18 -0.79
CA GLN A 187 -15.72 -48.40 0.18
C GLN A 187 -16.45 -49.70 -0.19
N MET A 188 -16.58 -50.56 0.82
CA MET A 188 -16.85 -52.00 0.83
C MET A 188 -18.22 -52.43 0.31
N HIS A 189 -18.28 -53.66 -0.22
CA HIS A 189 -19.28 -54.67 0.15
C HIS A 189 -18.63 -56.05 0.19
#